data_AF-A0A7S0W4T2-F1
#
_entry.id   AF-A0A7S0W4T2-F1
#
_cell.length_a   1.000
_cell.length_b   1.000
_cell.length_c   1.000
_cell.angle_alpha   90.00
_cell.angle_beta   90.00
_cell.angle_gamma   90.00
#
_symmetry.space_group_name_H-M   'P 1'
#
loop_
_entity.id
_entity.type
_entity.pdbx_description
1 polymer ?
#
loop_
_entity_poly.entity_id
_entity_poly.type
_entity_poly.pdbx_seq_one_letter_code
_entity_poly.pdbx_strand_id
1 'polypeptide(L)'
;GEIEGGELSCRCNLGHYDFMCSRAGKGNAVAYLQQLWGVHRDESAAVFDDDNDLCMAERCRWCLVPTITSESVKQSLAMNPQWLRPERCGSGVFASEEAFRRILDCVDGVEGALDATPSPLRDAPPPAERSVPPMEDGMGG
;
A
#
# COMPACT_ATOMS: atom_id res chain seq x y z
N GLY A 1 -19.97 28.65 2.34
CA GLY A 1 -19.82 27.20 2.48
C GLY A 1 -19.60 26.89 3.93
N GLU A 2 -20.50 26.12 4.54
CA GLU A 2 -20.28 25.59 5.88
C GLU A 2 -19.08 24.63 5.81
N ILE A 3 -18.08 24.85 6.66
CA ILE A 3 -17.02 23.87 6.88
C ILE A 3 -17.67 22.79 7.76
N GLU A 4 -18.23 21.75 7.14
CA GLU A 4 -18.64 20.54 7.87
C GLU A 4 -17.46 20.10 8.73
N GLY A 5 -17.68 20.03 10.04
CA GLY A 5 -16.64 19.70 11.01
C GLY A 5 -16.00 18.37 10.66
N GLY A 6 -14.76 18.41 10.20
CA GLY A 6 -14.01 17.21 9.85
C GLY A 6 -13.85 16.33 11.08
N GLU A 7 -14.22 15.06 10.95
CA GLU A 7 -14.03 14.07 12.01
C GLU A 7 -12.53 13.94 12.31
N LEU A 8 -12.15 14.08 13.58
CA LEU A 8 -10.78 13.94 14.06
C LEU A 8 -10.52 12.49 14.44
N SER A 9 -9.43 11.94 13.93
CA SER A 9 -8.87 10.65 14.30
C SER A 9 -7.62 10.85 15.14
N CYS A 10 -7.40 9.95 16.09
CA CYS A 10 -6.24 9.94 16.96
C CYS A 10 -5.56 8.58 16.87
N ARG A 11 -4.26 8.55 16.55
CA ARG A 11 -3.43 7.34 16.61
C ARG A 11 -2.29 7.53 17.60
N CYS A 12 -1.93 6.48 18.32
CA CYS A 12 -0.79 6.48 19.23
C CYS A 12 0.30 5.56 18.66
N ASN A 13 1.49 6.11 18.40
CA ASN A 13 2.67 5.35 17.98
C ASN A 13 3.86 5.69 18.91
N LEU A 14 4.47 4.67 19.53
CA LEU A 14 5.60 4.80 20.47
C LEU A 14 5.40 5.87 21.57
N GLY A 15 4.15 6.06 22.02
CA GLY A 15 3.79 7.06 23.04
C GLY A 15 3.57 8.48 22.51
N HIS A 16 3.67 8.69 21.19
CA HIS A 16 3.28 9.92 20.50
C HIS A 16 1.86 9.82 19.95
N TYR A 17 1.09 10.89 20.10
CA TYR A 17 -0.28 10.97 19.60
C TYR A 17 -0.35 11.84 18.34
N ASP A 18 -0.81 11.24 17.25
CA ASP A 18 -1.10 11.91 15.99
C ASP A 18 -2.59 12.24 15.91
N PHE A 19 -2.92 13.52 15.87
CA PHE A 19 -4.28 14.01 15.62
C PHE A 19 -4.40 14.43 14.16
N MET A 20 -5.30 13.78 13.44
CA MET A 20 -5.45 14.02 12.02
C MET A 20 -6.91 13.95 11.60
N CYS A 21 -7.27 14.63 10.52
CA CYS A 21 -8.60 14.48 9.92
C CYS A 21 -8.81 13.01 9.53
N SER A 22 -10.05 12.51 9.59
CA SER A 22 -10.41 11.12 9.26
C SER A 22 -10.02 10.71 7.84
N ARG A 23 -9.88 11.68 6.93
CA ARG A 23 -9.42 11.48 5.54
C ARG A 23 -7.89 11.38 5.40
N ALA A 24 -7.13 11.72 6.43
CA ALA A 24 -5.68 11.57 6.42
C ALA A 24 -5.25 10.11 6.60
N GLY A 25 -3.97 9.83 6.39
CA GLY A 25 -3.36 8.52 6.62
C GLY A 25 -2.90 7.80 5.35
N LYS A 26 -1.95 6.89 5.53
CA LYS A 26 -1.24 6.22 4.43
C LYS A 26 -2.17 5.44 3.50
N GLY A 27 -3.18 4.73 4.05
CA GLY A 27 -4.16 4.01 3.25
C GLY A 27 -5.02 4.91 2.33
N ASN A 28 -5.47 6.06 2.84
CA ASN A 28 -6.19 7.05 2.04
C ASN A 28 -5.29 7.69 0.98
N ALA A 29 -4.03 7.96 1.32
CA ALA A 29 -3.05 8.47 0.37
C ALA A 29 -2.80 7.49 -0.78
N VAL A 30 -2.65 6.18 -0.49
CA VAL A 30 -2.51 5.16 -1.53
C VAL A 30 -3.74 5.09 -2.42
N ALA A 31 -4.95 5.09 -1.86
CA ALA A 31 -6.19 5.07 -2.65
C ALA A 31 -6.28 6.30 -3.58
N TYR A 32 -5.91 7.48 -3.08
CA TYR A 32 -5.85 8.70 -3.89
C TYR A 32 -4.84 8.59 -5.03
N LEU A 33 -3.62 8.09 -4.76
CA LEU A 33 -2.59 7.93 -5.78
C LEU A 33 -2.97 6.88 -6.84
N GLN A 34 -3.54 5.75 -6.43
CA GLN A 34 -4.07 4.74 -7.33
C GLN A 34 -5.14 5.32 -8.26
N GLN A 35 -6.08 6.10 -7.71
CA GLN A 35 -7.10 6.78 -8.50
C GLN A 35 -6.52 7.83 -9.45
N LEU A 36 -5.62 8.67 -8.96
CA LEU A 36 -5.00 9.76 -9.74
C LEU A 36 -4.22 9.23 -10.94
N TRP A 37 -3.55 8.08 -10.78
CA TRP A 37 -2.69 7.49 -11.82
C TRP A 37 -3.36 6.34 -12.58
N GLY A 38 -4.60 5.97 -12.25
CA GLY A 38 -5.30 4.85 -12.87
C GLY A 38 -4.65 3.49 -12.60
N VAL A 39 -3.92 3.34 -11.49
CA VAL A 39 -3.21 2.12 -11.11
C VAL A 39 -4.11 1.25 -10.24
N HIS A 40 -4.26 -0.04 -10.60
CA HIS A 40 -5.05 -0.98 -9.81
C HIS A 40 -4.26 -1.51 -8.59
N ARG A 41 -4.96 -1.99 -7.56
CA ARG A 41 -4.30 -2.63 -6.40
C ARG A 41 -3.35 -3.76 -6.81
N ASP A 42 -3.70 -4.49 -7.87
CA ASP A 42 -2.92 -5.62 -8.39
C ASP A 42 -1.58 -5.22 -9.00
N GLU A 43 -1.42 -3.94 -9.32
CA GLU A 43 -0.22 -3.33 -9.90
C GLU A 43 0.58 -2.56 -8.84
N SER A 44 0.19 -2.66 -7.57
CA SER A 44 0.80 -1.90 -6.48
C SER A 44 1.40 -2.81 -5.41
N ALA A 45 2.50 -2.35 -4.85
CA ALA A 45 3.22 -2.99 -3.77
C ALA A 45 3.40 -2.02 -2.59
N ALA A 46 3.32 -2.54 -1.37
CA ALA A 46 3.65 -1.83 -0.14
C ALA A 46 4.90 -2.43 0.50
N VAL A 47 5.80 -1.57 0.97
CA VAL A 47 6.95 -1.95 1.82
C VAL A 47 6.78 -1.23 3.15
N PHE A 48 6.74 -1.97 4.27
CA PHE A 48 6.43 -1.40 5.58
C PHE A 48 6.91 -2.25 6.74
N ASP A 49 6.98 -1.68 7.94
CA ASP A 49 7.47 -2.35 9.14
C ASP A 49 6.54 -2.24 10.37
N ASP A 50 5.69 -1.22 10.41
CA ASP A 50 4.91 -0.84 11.60
C ASP A 50 3.38 -0.91 11.42
N ASP A 51 2.65 -0.75 12.52
CA ASP A 51 1.19 -0.89 12.59
C ASP A 51 0.43 0.18 11.79
N ASN A 52 0.98 1.40 11.71
CA ASN A 52 0.36 2.52 11.02
C ASN A 52 0.36 2.35 9.48
N ASP A 53 1.09 1.36 8.97
CA ASP A 53 1.17 0.98 7.57
C ASP A 53 0.15 -0.09 7.15
N LEU A 54 -0.52 -0.76 8.09
CA LEU A 54 -1.44 -1.85 7.75
C LEU A 54 -2.56 -1.41 6.80
N CYS A 55 -3.10 -0.19 6.99
CA CYS A 55 -4.11 0.36 6.09
C CYS A 55 -3.57 0.67 4.67
N MET A 56 -2.26 0.90 4.53
CA MET A 56 -1.61 1.00 3.21
C MET A 56 -1.44 -0.40 2.60
N ALA A 57 -0.99 -1.37 3.39
CA ALA A 57 -0.80 -2.75 2.96
C ALA A 57 -2.08 -3.37 2.39
N GLU A 58 -3.23 -3.16 3.04
CA GLU A 58 -4.55 -3.65 2.59
C GLU A 58 -4.97 -3.13 1.19
N ARG A 59 -4.37 -2.03 0.73
CA ARG A 59 -4.66 -1.41 -0.58
C ARG A 59 -3.75 -1.92 -1.69
N CYS A 60 -2.71 -2.67 -1.37
CA CYS A 60 -1.74 -3.21 -2.31
C CYS A 60 -1.93 -4.73 -2.46
N ARG A 61 -1.60 -5.28 -3.63
CA ARG A 61 -1.57 -6.73 -3.81
C ARG A 61 -0.33 -7.33 -3.18
N TRP A 62 0.81 -6.69 -3.41
CA TRP A 62 2.09 -7.15 -2.89
C TRP A 62 2.45 -6.37 -1.63
N CYS A 63 2.88 -7.09 -0.60
CA CYS A 63 3.22 -6.51 0.69
C CYS A 63 4.53 -7.12 1.15
N LEU A 64 5.48 -6.28 1.53
CA LEU A 64 6.81 -6.69 1.93
C LEU A 64 7.13 -6.08 3.27
N VAL A 65 7.49 -6.94 4.20
CA VAL A 65 7.71 -6.61 5.61
C VAL A 65 9.16 -6.88 5.96
N PRO A 66 10.09 -5.95 5.64
CA PRO A 66 11.51 -6.12 5.90
C PRO A 66 11.85 -6.20 7.38
N THR A 67 11.01 -5.67 8.26
CA THR A 67 11.19 -5.71 9.72
C THR A 67 9.82 -5.73 10.38
N ILE A 68 9.69 -6.40 11.52
CA ILE A 68 8.45 -6.44 12.29
C ILE A 68 8.69 -5.62 13.56
N THR A 69 8.07 -4.45 13.67
CA THR A 69 8.21 -3.58 14.85
C THR A 69 7.03 -3.69 15.80
N SER A 70 5.91 -4.30 15.38
CA SER A 70 4.70 -4.46 16.18
C SER A 70 4.08 -5.86 16.08
N GLU A 71 3.38 -6.28 17.15
CA GLU A 71 2.69 -7.58 17.18
C GLU A 71 1.52 -7.63 16.20
N SER A 72 0.87 -6.49 15.90
CA SER A 72 -0.18 -6.39 14.90
C SER A 72 0.34 -6.68 13.48
N VAL A 73 1.55 -6.23 13.13
CA VAL A 73 2.20 -6.58 11.85
C VAL A 73 2.50 -8.08 11.79
N LYS A 74 2.99 -8.65 12.88
CA LYS A 74 3.26 -10.11 12.97
C LYS A 74 1.98 -10.94 12.78
N GLN A 75 0.88 -10.53 13.42
CA GLN A 75 -0.43 -11.17 13.26
C GLN A 75 -0.94 -11.03 11.82
N SER A 76 -0.78 -9.84 11.23
CA SER A 76 -1.19 -9.59 9.85
C SER A 76 -0.42 -10.43 8.85
N LEU A 77 0.89 -10.61 9.04
CA LEU A 77 1.71 -11.55 8.25
C LEU A 77 1.20 -13.00 8.35
N ALA A 78 0.81 -13.45 9.55
CA ALA A 78 0.27 -14.80 9.73
C ALA A 78 -1.09 -15.00 9.02
N MET A 79 -1.91 -13.94 8.94
CA MET A 79 -3.21 -13.96 8.27
C MET A 79 -3.12 -13.75 6.75
N ASN A 80 -1.99 -13.25 6.25
CA ASN A 80 -1.77 -12.95 4.85
C ASN A 80 -0.52 -13.69 4.34
N PRO A 81 -0.62 -15.00 4.02
CA PRO A 81 0.52 -15.79 3.56
C PRO A 81 1.19 -15.26 2.29
N GLN A 82 0.47 -14.46 1.50
CA GLN A 82 0.96 -13.78 0.32
C GLN A 82 1.85 -12.55 0.63
N TRP A 83 1.91 -12.10 1.88
CA TRP A 83 2.82 -11.04 2.31
C TRP A 83 4.21 -11.61 2.56
N LEU A 84 5.23 -10.91 2.06
CA LEU A 84 6.59 -11.41 2.04
C LEU A 84 7.38 -10.84 3.20
N ARG A 85 8.08 -11.74 3.90
CA ARG A 85 9.09 -11.38 4.87
C ARG A 85 10.46 -11.88 4.37
N PRO A 86 11.46 -11.01 4.23
CA PRO A 86 12.84 -11.43 3.98
C PRO A 86 13.32 -12.38 5.07
N GLU A 87 13.89 -13.52 4.68
CA GLU A 87 14.31 -14.56 5.63
C GLU A 87 15.81 -14.55 5.88
N ARG A 88 16.60 -14.09 4.90
CA ARG A 88 18.05 -14.29 4.88
C ARG A 88 18.81 -13.12 5.49
N CYS A 89 18.28 -11.91 5.33
CA CYS A 89 19.02 -10.68 5.61
C CYS A 89 18.72 -10.03 6.97
N GLY A 90 17.80 -10.58 7.77
CA GLY A 90 17.39 -9.95 9.03
C GLY A 90 16.58 -8.67 8.80
N SER A 91 17.07 -7.53 9.28
CA SER A 91 16.41 -6.21 9.19
C SER A 91 17.26 -5.18 8.44
N GLY A 92 16.64 -4.10 7.94
CA GLY A 92 17.34 -2.97 7.33
C GLY A 92 17.50 -3.06 5.81
N VAL A 93 18.57 -2.44 5.27
CA VAL A 93 18.75 -2.23 3.82
C VAL A 93 18.74 -3.55 3.04
N PHE A 94 19.45 -4.57 3.53
CA PHE A 94 19.51 -5.88 2.87
C PHE A 94 18.15 -6.61 2.84
N ALA A 95 17.33 -6.42 3.88
CA ALA A 95 15.97 -6.96 3.88
C ALA A 95 15.09 -6.25 2.83
N SER A 96 15.28 -4.93 2.65
CA SER A 96 14.59 -4.17 1.61
C SER A 96 15.03 -4.60 0.20
N GLU A 97 16.32 -4.86 -0.01
CA GLU A 97 16.82 -5.39 -1.30
C GLU A 97 16.31 -6.80 -1.60
N GLU A 98 16.30 -7.70 -0.61
CA GLU A 98 15.71 -9.03 -0.77
C GLU A 98 14.22 -8.93 -1.14
N ALA A 99 13.50 -8.02 -0.47
CA ALA A 99 12.11 -7.72 -0.75
C ALA A 99 11.91 -7.22 -2.20
N PHE A 100 12.64 -6.19 -2.64
CA PHE A 100 12.54 -5.69 -4.01
C PHE A 100 12.89 -6.74 -5.06
N ARG A 101 13.91 -7.56 -4.82
CA ARG A 101 14.28 -8.65 -5.74
C ARG A 101 13.13 -9.62 -5.93
N ARG A 102 12.42 -9.99 -4.86
CA ARG A 102 11.24 -10.87 -4.98
C ARG A 102 10.17 -10.24 -5.85
N ILE A 103 9.86 -8.95 -5.70
CA ILE A 103 8.87 -8.26 -6.58
C ILE A 103 9.28 -8.34 -8.05
N LEU A 104 10.56 -8.07 -8.34
CA LEU A 104 11.07 -8.13 -9.72
C LEU A 104 10.96 -9.55 -10.28
N ASP A 105 11.33 -10.56 -9.49
CA ASP A 105 11.18 -11.96 -9.88
C ASP A 105 9.71 -12.33 -10.19
N CYS A 106 8.74 -11.70 -9.51
CA CYS A 106 7.31 -11.87 -9.80
C CYS A 106 6.92 -11.29 -11.16
N VAL A 107 7.39 -10.07 -11.43
CA VAL A 107 7.11 -9.35 -12.68
C VAL A 107 7.73 -10.10 -13.86
N ASP A 108 8.92 -10.65 -13.68
CA ASP A 108 9.65 -11.43 -14.68
C ASP A 108 9.10 -12.86 -14.85
N GLY A 109 8.12 -13.26 -14.02
CA GLY A 109 7.49 -14.58 -14.10
C GLY A 109 8.41 -15.73 -13.69
N VAL A 110 9.39 -15.47 -12.82
CA VAL A 110 10.28 -16.49 -12.28
C VAL A 110 9.46 -17.47 -11.43
N GLU A 111 9.51 -18.76 -11.77
CA GLU A 111 8.82 -19.80 -11.02
C GLU A 111 9.29 -19.82 -9.56
N GLY A 112 8.33 -19.86 -8.62
CA GLY A 112 8.62 -19.87 -7.18
C GLY A 112 9.03 -18.52 -6.59
N ALA A 113 8.99 -17.42 -7.35
CA ALA A 113 9.23 -16.06 -6.82
C ALA A 113 8.28 -15.73 -5.66
N LEU A 114 7.06 -16.29 -5.71
CA LEU A 114 6.02 -16.21 -4.69
C LEU A 114 5.25 -17.53 -4.67
N ASP A 115 5.70 -18.50 -3.91
CA ASP A 115 4.88 -19.71 -3.69
C ASP A 115 3.70 -19.40 -2.76
N ALA A 116 2.69 -18.74 -3.35
CA ALA A 116 1.28 -18.70 -3.02
C ALA A 116 0.54 -18.14 -4.27
N THR A 117 0.19 -19.00 -5.23
CA THR A 117 -0.60 -18.66 -6.45
C THR A 117 -2.12 -18.87 -6.21
N PRO A 118 -3.07 -18.27 -6.99
CA PRO A 118 -3.06 -18.05 -8.47
C PRO A 118 -3.66 -16.68 -8.92
N SER A 119 -3.80 -16.24 -10.18
CA SER A 119 -3.73 -16.75 -11.57
C SER A 119 -3.56 -15.53 -12.54
N PRO A 120 -3.49 -15.69 -13.89
CA PRO A 120 -2.95 -14.67 -14.81
C PRO A 120 -3.96 -13.61 -15.23
N LEU A 121 -3.64 -12.34 -14.97
CA LEU A 121 -4.21 -11.18 -15.66
C LEU A 121 -3.32 -10.87 -16.88
N ARG A 122 -3.41 -11.67 -17.95
CA ARG A 122 -2.68 -11.36 -19.20
C ARG A 122 -3.51 -10.62 -20.24
N ASP A 123 -4.80 -10.34 -20.01
CA ASP A 123 -5.68 -9.76 -21.04
C ASP A 123 -6.56 -8.58 -20.58
N ALA A 124 -6.20 -7.85 -19.52
CA ALA A 124 -6.92 -6.61 -19.21
C ALA A 124 -6.56 -5.53 -20.24
N PRO A 125 -7.51 -4.99 -21.02
CA PRO A 125 -7.22 -3.88 -21.93
C PRO A 125 -6.73 -2.67 -21.11
N PRO A 126 -5.81 -1.85 -21.65
CA PRO A 126 -5.35 -0.65 -20.96
C PRO A 126 -6.56 0.22 -20.60
N PRO A 127 -6.58 0.84 -19.41
CA PRO A 127 -7.66 1.74 -19.05
C PRO A 127 -7.76 2.83 -20.12
N ALA A 128 -8.95 2.97 -20.71
CA ALA A 128 -9.22 4.01 -21.69
C ALA A 128 -8.79 5.36 -21.11
N GLU A 129 -8.03 6.14 -21.89
CA GLU A 129 -7.62 7.51 -21.54
C GLU A 129 -8.87 8.29 -21.13
N ARG A 130 -9.11 8.41 -19.81
CA ARG A 130 -10.18 9.25 -19.30
C ARG A 130 -9.60 10.63 -19.22
N SER A 131 -10.05 11.47 -20.15
CA SER A 131 -9.91 12.92 -20.09
C SER A 131 -10.22 13.39 -18.68
N VAL A 132 -9.19 13.90 -18.01
CA VAL A 132 -9.32 14.61 -16.74
C VAL A 132 -10.30 15.76 -17.01
N PRO A 133 -11.46 15.83 -16.35
CA PRO A 133 -12.35 16.97 -16.53
C PRO A 133 -11.57 18.23 -16.11
N PRO A 134 -11.66 19.33 -16.88
CA PRO A 134 -11.00 20.57 -16.50
C PRO A 134 -11.50 20.98 -15.12
N MET A 135 -10.59 21.31 -14.22
CA MET A 135 -10.96 21.99 -12.98
C MET A 135 -11.61 23.31 -13.37
N GLU A 136 -12.91 23.44 -13.11
CA GLU A 136 -13.61 24.70 -13.30
C GLU A 136 -13.03 25.71 -12.31
N ASP A 137 -12.29 26.68 -12.84
CA ASP A 137 -11.89 27.88 -12.11
C ASP A 137 -13.17 28.61 -11.72
N GLY A 138 -13.54 28.49 -10.43
CA GLY A 138 -14.66 29.21 -9.85
C GLY A 138 -14.44 30.72 -9.91
N MET A 139 -14.95 31.36 -10.96
CA MET A 139 -15.30 32.77 -10.97
C MET A 139 -16.83 32.93 -10.98
N GLY A 140 -17.32 33.69 -10.00
CA GLY A 140 -18.52 34.52 -10.17
C GLY A 140 -19.78 34.05 -9.44
N GLY A 141 -20.20 34.85 -8.45
CA GLY A 141 -21.52 34.78 -7.81
C GLY A 141 -21.50 35.23 -6.37
#